data_AF-A0A6A6MSZ8-F1
#
_entry.id   AF-A0A6A6MSZ8-F1
#
_cell.length_a   1.000
_cell.length_b   1.000
_cell.length_c   1.000
_cell.angle_alpha   90.00
_cell.angle_beta   90.00
_cell.angle_gamma   90.00
#
_symmetry.space_group_name_H-M   'P 1'
#
loop_
_entity.id
_entity.type
_entity.pdbx_description
1 polymer ?
#
loop_
_entity_poly.entity_id
_entity_poly.type
_entity_poly.pdbx_seq_one_letter_code
_entity_poly.pdbx_strand_id
1 'polypeptide(L)'
;MASRQLDTGLFVGQNKGHKVTKNESAPHPSGRMGRTSKRVSFVRGLIREVVGFAPYEKRITELLKVGKDKRALKVAKRKLGTHKRAKKKREEMSSVLRKMRGRPVYSSRGRDWEGVYFIWEGEAEVSGSVHAEEDTRPEFQLQRCDYFGDGVIASIQQADVIALTKLTCLLLPHEHCTLLLPKSMWSADKTPDSCSLVENILHLEPIELNIFQGITLPDAPKFGKVFGGQFVGQALAAASKTIDCLKIVHSLHAYFLLVGDFNLPILYVVDRVRDGKSFATRRVNAIQKGNVVFTLIASFQKEELGFEHQEVTMPNVPEPEMLLSMEELRERLLTDPHLPRSYRSMVASKDYIPWPLEIRFCEPNTNNRQEKSPPSLRYWFRARGKLSDDQALHRCVVAYASDFMFLQVSMNPHHTKGSKEASVSLDHSIWFHRPFRADDWILFVITSPAASHTRGFVSGQMFNRKGEHVVSLTQEGLLRKASPNPATASKL
;
A
#
# COMPACT_ATOMS: atom_id res chain seq x y z
N MET A 1 97.64 -21.24 30.21
CA MET A 1 96.94 -19.95 30.36
C MET A 1 97.25 -19.10 29.14
N ALA A 2 96.24 -18.67 28.39
CA ALA A 2 96.39 -17.60 27.40
C ALA A 2 95.25 -16.61 27.65
N SER A 3 95.61 -15.46 28.22
CA SER A 3 94.70 -14.36 28.55
C SER A 3 94.09 -13.79 27.26
N ARG A 4 92.76 -13.76 27.16
CA ARG A 4 92.06 -13.05 26.07
C ARG A 4 92.44 -11.57 26.14
N GLN A 5 93.04 -11.05 25.07
CA GLN A 5 93.31 -9.63 24.89
C GLN A 5 92.00 -8.84 24.76
N LEU A 6 92.00 -7.60 25.26
CA LEU A 6 90.85 -6.69 25.30
C LEU A 6 90.72 -5.93 23.96
N ASP A 7 89.51 -5.95 23.39
CA ASP A 7 89.18 -5.21 22.16
C ASP A 7 89.38 -3.70 22.33
N THR A 8 90.07 -3.09 21.36
CA THR A 8 90.59 -1.70 21.46
C THR A 8 89.77 -0.66 20.70
N GLY A 9 88.74 -1.05 19.93
CA GLY A 9 87.95 -0.11 19.12
C GLY A 9 88.51 0.19 17.73
N LEU A 10 89.57 -0.49 17.29
CA LEU A 10 90.16 -0.33 15.95
C LEU A 10 89.40 -1.12 14.87
N PHE A 11 89.40 -0.64 13.63
CA PHE A 11 88.60 -1.19 12.51
C PHE A 11 89.17 -2.48 11.89
N VAL A 12 90.49 -2.72 11.98
CA VAL A 12 91.16 -3.97 11.56
C VAL A 12 92.36 -4.33 12.45
N GLY A 13 92.64 -5.63 12.63
CA GLY A 13 93.69 -6.18 13.53
C GLY A 13 93.15 -7.28 14.45
N GLN A 14 94.03 -8.03 15.14
CA GLN A 14 93.65 -9.18 15.98
C GLN A 14 92.74 -8.84 17.18
N ASN A 15 92.67 -7.57 17.60
CA ASN A 15 91.85 -7.08 18.72
C ASN A 15 90.81 -6.03 18.26
N LYS A 16 90.26 -6.20 17.05
CA LYS A 16 89.26 -5.30 16.45
C LYS A 16 87.86 -5.54 17.04
N GLY A 17 87.15 -4.45 17.35
CA GLY A 17 85.77 -4.51 17.87
C GLY A 17 85.43 -3.30 18.75
N HIS A 18 84.18 -2.85 18.74
CA HIS A 18 83.71 -1.74 19.58
C HIS A 18 83.46 -2.21 21.02
N LYS A 19 83.99 -1.47 22.02
CA LYS A 19 83.56 -1.59 23.43
C LYS A 19 82.11 -1.14 23.55
N VAL A 20 81.18 -2.08 23.68
CA VAL A 20 79.77 -1.81 23.94
C VAL A 20 79.43 -2.09 25.39
N THR A 21 78.87 -1.09 26.08
CA THR A 21 78.24 -1.24 27.39
C THR A 21 77.04 -2.18 27.25
N LYS A 22 77.03 -3.26 28.03
CA LYS A 22 75.97 -4.26 27.99
C LYS A 22 74.68 -3.65 28.57
N ASN A 23 73.70 -3.40 27.71
CA ASN A 23 72.39 -2.90 28.13
C ASN A 23 71.69 -3.94 29.03
N GLU A 24 71.27 -3.52 30.23
CA GLU A 24 70.42 -4.32 31.10
C GLU A 24 69.02 -4.42 30.48
N SER A 25 68.75 -5.51 29.77
CA SER A 25 67.41 -5.77 29.25
C SER A 25 66.46 -6.15 30.38
N ALA A 26 65.32 -5.47 30.47
CA ALA A 26 64.25 -5.84 31.40
C ALA A 26 63.87 -7.33 31.24
N PRO A 27 63.53 -8.03 32.34
CA PRO A 27 63.23 -9.45 32.30
C PRO A 27 62.08 -9.74 31.31
N HIS A 28 62.40 -10.48 30.26
CA HIS A 28 61.44 -10.88 29.25
C HIS A 28 60.52 -11.97 29.82
N PRO A 29 59.18 -11.80 29.80
CA PRO A 29 58.27 -12.91 30.06
C PRO A 29 58.59 -14.03 29.08
N SER A 30 58.72 -15.26 29.59
CA SER A 30 59.23 -16.42 28.83
C SER A 30 58.71 -16.48 27.39
N GLY A 31 59.64 -16.67 26.44
CA GLY A 31 59.31 -16.77 25.00
C GLY A 31 58.46 -17.99 24.66
N ARG A 32 58.41 -18.99 25.54
CA ARG A 32 57.73 -20.27 25.35
C ARG A 32 56.59 -20.42 26.36
N MET A 33 55.48 -19.72 26.11
CA MET A 33 54.20 -20.09 26.71
C MET A 33 53.58 -21.23 25.88
N GLY A 34 53.04 -22.23 26.57
CA GLY A 34 52.50 -23.46 25.99
C GLY A 34 51.53 -23.23 24.83
N ARG A 35 51.54 -24.18 23.89
CA ARG A 35 50.61 -24.20 22.75
C ARG A 35 49.18 -24.29 23.29
N THR A 36 48.31 -23.36 22.91
CA THR A 36 46.90 -23.36 23.34
C THR A 36 46.24 -24.66 22.87
N SER A 37 45.82 -25.52 23.79
CA SER A 37 45.05 -26.71 23.45
C SER A 37 43.65 -26.33 22.96
N LYS A 38 42.99 -27.20 22.18
CA LYS A 38 41.61 -26.98 21.70
C LYS A 38 40.67 -26.66 22.85
N ARG A 39 40.79 -27.36 23.98
CA ARG A 39 40.02 -27.11 25.22
C ARG A 39 40.27 -25.71 25.77
N VAL A 40 41.51 -25.26 25.87
CA VAL A 40 41.81 -23.90 26.38
C VAL A 40 41.31 -22.82 25.42
N SER A 41 41.36 -23.05 24.11
CA SER A 41 40.79 -22.13 23.11
C SER A 41 39.27 -22.04 23.25
N PHE A 42 38.58 -23.17 23.42
CA PHE A 42 37.15 -23.24 23.63
C PHE A 42 36.72 -22.52 24.92
N VAL A 43 37.38 -22.83 26.05
CA VAL A 43 37.09 -22.20 27.34
C VAL A 43 37.33 -20.69 27.29
N ARG A 44 38.41 -20.23 26.65
CA ARG A 44 38.66 -18.78 26.44
C ARG A 44 37.61 -18.13 25.55
N GLY A 45 37.08 -18.87 24.57
CA GLY A 45 35.94 -18.43 23.75
C GLY A 45 34.67 -18.26 24.58
N LEU A 46 34.32 -19.27 25.38
CA LEU A 46 33.14 -19.26 26.26
C LEU A 46 33.21 -18.13 27.30
N ILE A 47 34.37 -17.95 27.96
CA ILE A 47 34.56 -16.86 28.93
C ILE A 47 34.43 -15.50 28.25
N ARG A 48 34.93 -15.35 27.01
CA ARG A 48 34.79 -14.11 26.24
C ARG A 48 33.35 -13.86 25.80
N GLU A 49 32.56 -14.90 25.55
CA GLU A 49 31.13 -14.79 25.28
C GLU A 49 30.35 -14.31 26.51
N VAL A 50 30.64 -14.89 27.68
CA VAL A 50 29.91 -14.58 28.93
C VAL A 50 30.34 -13.27 29.57
N VAL A 51 31.65 -13.01 29.65
CA VAL A 51 32.23 -11.88 30.43
C VAL A 51 32.64 -10.71 29.53
N GLY A 52 32.70 -10.93 28.21
CA GLY A 52 33.12 -9.93 27.23
C GLY A 52 34.63 -9.73 27.12
N PHE A 53 35.04 -8.63 26.48
CA PHE A 53 36.45 -8.29 26.27
C PHE A 53 37.17 -7.90 27.55
N ALA A 54 38.44 -8.30 27.68
CA ALA A 54 39.27 -7.86 28.80
C ALA A 54 39.48 -6.34 28.78
N PRO A 55 39.75 -5.67 29.94
CA PRO A 55 39.86 -4.21 30.00
C PRO A 55 40.87 -3.60 29.01
N TYR A 56 42.01 -4.27 28.78
CA TYR A 56 43.01 -3.79 27.82
C TYR A 56 42.57 -3.98 26.36
N GLU A 57 41.72 -4.98 26.07
CA GLU A 57 41.15 -5.20 24.74
C GLU A 57 40.10 -4.14 24.44
N LYS A 58 39.24 -3.80 25.41
CA LYS A 58 38.30 -2.66 25.33
C LYS A 58 39.05 -1.35 25.03
N ARG A 59 40.15 -1.09 25.75
CA ARG A 59 40.99 0.11 25.53
C ARG A 59 41.64 0.15 24.15
N ILE A 60 42.04 -1.00 23.59
CA ILE A 60 42.55 -1.08 22.21
C ILE A 60 41.44 -0.71 21.23
N THR A 61 40.24 -1.27 21.41
CA THR A 61 39.08 -1.00 20.55
C THR A 61 38.65 0.48 20.58
N GLU A 62 38.63 1.13 21.74
CA GLU A 62 38.39 2.58 21.87
C GLU A 62 39.40 3.42 21.06
N LEU A 63 40.69 3.08 21.15
CA LEU A 63 41.72 3.79 20.41
C LEU A 63 41.60 3.58 18.90
N LEU A 64 41.17 2.39 18.47
CA LEU A 64 40.90 2.09 17.05
C LEU A 64 39.66 2.83 16.53
N LYS A 65 38.61 3.03 17.36
CA LYS A 65 37.42 3.83 16.98
C LYS A 65 37.77 5.28 16.60
N VAL A 66 38.78 5.86 17.25
CA VAL A 66 39.23 7.25 17.05
C VAL A 66 40.46 7.32 16.11
N GLY A 67 40.79 6.25 15.37
CA GLY A 67 41.90 6.23 14.41
C GLY A 67 43.31 6.31 15.02
N LYS A 68 43.49 5.99 16.31
CA LYS A 68 44.78 6.11 17.03
C LYS A 68 45.57 4.78 17.03
N ASP A 69 45.81 4.20 15.86
CA ASP A 69 46.47 2.89 15.66
C ASP A 69 47.84 2.74 16.32
N LYS A 70 48.69 3.76 16.25
CA LYS A 70 50.03 3.74 16.88
C LYS A 70 49.93 3.63 18.41
N ARG A 71 48.93 4.31 19.01
CA ARG A 71 48.69 4.24 20.47
C ARG A 71 48.09 2.89 20.86
N ALA A 72 47.17 2.36 20.07
CA ALA A 72 46.60 1.02 20.27
C ALA A 72 47.70 -0.07 20.27
N LEU A 73 48.65 0.01 19.32
CA LEU A 73 49.79 -0.89 19.26
C LEU A 73 50.71 -0.78 20.48
N LYS A 74 50.94 0.45 20.99
CA LYS A 74 51.75 0.70 22.20
C LYS A 74 51.10 0.09 23.45
N VAL A 75 49.78 0.20 23.59
CA VAL A 75 49.01 -0.43 24.67
C VAL A 75 49.10 -1.96 24.59
N ALA A 76 48.88 -2.53 23.40
CA ALA A 76 48.98 -3.97 23.17
C ALA A 76 50.40 -4.51 23.45
N LYS A 77 51.44 -3.78 23.03
CA LYS A 77 52.85 -4.15 23.28
C LYS A 77 53.19 -4.12 24.78
N ARG A 78 52.72 -3.10 25.50
CA ARG A 78 52.91 -3.02 26.97
C ARG A 78 52.25 -4.19 27.68
N LYS A 79 51.08 -4.65 27.22
CA LYS A 79 50.33 -5.74 27.88
C LYS A 79 50.78 -7.14 27.46
N LEU A 80 51.20 -7.33 26.21
CA LEU A 80 51.54 -8.65 25.64
C LEU A 80 53.05 -8.92 25.54
N GLY A 81 53.88 -7.92 25.84
CA GLY A 81 55.34 -7.99 25.88
C GLY A 81 56.04 -7.89 24.53
N THR A 82 55.53 -8.55 23.48
CA THR A 82 56.21 -8.63 22.17
C THR A 82 55.50 -7.88 21.05
N HIS A 83 56.28 -7.33 20.11
CA HIS A 83 55.75 -6.59 18.96
C HIS A 83 54.85 -7.46 18.06
N LYS A 84 55.25 -8.71 17.79
CA LYS A 84 54.46 -9.65 16.98
C LYS A 84 53.09 -9.94 17.60
N ARG A 85 53.02 -10.14 18.92
CA ARG A 85 51.74 -10.37 19.64
C ARG A 85 50.88 -9.11 19.65
N ALA A 86 51.50 -7.95 19.83
CA ALA A 86 50.80 -6.66 19.79
C ALA A 86 50.15 -6.41 18.42
N LYS A 87 50.89 -6.66 17.32
CA LYS A 87 50.37 -6.52 15.95
C LYS A 87 49.19 -7.47 15.70
N LYS A 88 49.35 -8.76 16.05
CA LYS A 88 48.28 -9.76 15.93
C LYS A 88 47.03 -9.40 16.74
N LYS A 89 47.20 -8.91 17.97
CA LYS A 89 46.07 -8.51 18.82
C LYS A 89 45.37 -7.26 18.30
N ARG A 90 46.12 -6.28 17.77
CA ARG A 90 45.54 -5.10 17.12
C ARG A 90 44.72 -5.49 15.89
N GLU A 91 45.23 -6.37 15.04
CA GLU A 91 44.50 -6.92 13.88
C GLU A 91 43.24 -7.68 14.31
N GLU A 92 43.33 -8.50 15.37
CA GLU A 92 42.16 -9.18 15.97
C GLU A 92 41.09 -8.18 16.41
N MET A 93 41.46 -7.12 17.14
CA MET A 93 40.51 -6.09 17.60
C MET A 93 39.96 -5.24 16.44
N SER A 94 40.76 -4.98 15.41
CA SER A 94 40.31 -4.31 14.18
C SER A 94 39.31 -5.18 13.42
N SER A 95 39.53 -6.50 13.36
CA SER A 95 38.58 -7.45 12.77
C SER A 95 37.29 -7.53 13.57
N VAL A 96 37.36 -7.53 14.90
CA VAL A 96 36.18 -7.43 15.79
C VAL A 96 35.41 -6.15 15.52
N LEU A 97 36.09 -5.01 15.41
CA LEU A 97 35.45 -3.72 15.14
C LEU A 97 34.83 -3.67 13.74
N ARG A 98 35.46 -4.29 12.74
CA ARG A 98 34.86 -4.48 11.40
C ARG A 98 33.65 -5.41 11.44
N LYS A 99 33.69 -6.49 12.22
CA LYS A 99 32.53 -7.36 12.47
C LYS A 99 31.44 -6.67 13.29
N MET A 100 31.76 -5.67 14.10
CA MET A 100 30.77 -4.85 14.83
C MET A 100 30.15 -3.78 13.93
N ARG A 101 30.90 -3.22 12.98
CA ARG A 101 30.42 -2.21 12.00
C ARG A 101 29.74 -2.82 10.77
N GLY A 102 30.05 -4.07 10.44
CA GLY A 102 29.48 -4.82 9.32
C GLY A 102 28.73 -6.07 9.78
N ARG A 103 27.95 -5.96 10.85
CA ARG A 103 27.02 -7.01 11.27
C ARG A 103 25.62 -6.62 10.79
N PRO A 104 25.17 -7.14 9.63
CA PRO A 104 23.75 -7.28 9.38
C PRO A 104 23.11 -8.05 10.54
N VAL A 105 21.86 -7.71 10.82
CA VAL A 105 21.02 -8.42 11.80
C VAL A 105 20.78 -9.84 11.28
N TYR A 106 21.69 -10.75 11.60
CA TYR A 106 21.40 -12.18 11.63
C TYR A 106 21.35 -12.63 13.08
N SER A 107 20.12 -12.92 13.52
CA SER A 107 19.76 -13.94 14.50
C SER A 107 20.81 -14.26 15.58
N SER A 108 20.73 -13.58 16.72
CA SER A 108 21.26 -14.17 17.95
C SER A 108 20.27 -15.24 18.44
N ARG A 109 20.59 -16.49 18.15
CA ARG A 109 19.96 -17.73 18.69
C ARG A 109 18.50 -17.96 18.31
N GLY A 110 18.31 -18.76 17.25
CA GLY A 110 17.18 -19.68 17.14
C GLY A 110 16.27 -19.45 15.95
N ARG A 111 16.58 -20.15 14.84
CA ARG A 111 15.81 -20.29 13.61
C ARG A 111 15.69 -19.00 12.78
N ASP A 112 16.09 -19.11 11.51
CA ASP A 112 15.72 -18.15 10.48
C ASP A 112 14.23 -18.37 10.24
N TRP A 113 13.40 -17.51 10.81
CA TRP A 113 11.97 -17.57 10.57
C TRP A 113 11.66 -16.59 9.43
N GLU A 114 11.25 -17.15 8.30
CA GLU A 114 10.62 -16.39 7.22
C GLU A 114 9.30 -15.82 7.75
N GLY A 115 9.06 -14.52 7.56
CA GLY A 115 7.87 -13.84 8.07
C GLY A 115 8.04 -12.33 8.25
N VAL A 116 7.00 -11.71 8.82
CA VAL A 116 6.93 -10.26 9.07
C VAL A 116 7.25 -9.97 10.54
N TYR A 117 8.18 -9.06 10.78
CA TYR A 117 8.62 -8.61 12.10
C TYR A 117 8.00 -7.25 12.43
N PHE A 118 7.20 -7.17 13.50
CA PHE A 118 6.64 -5.93 14.03
C PHE A 118 7.48 -5.41 15.20
N ILE A 119 7.85 -4.14 15.19
CA ILE A 119 8.65 -3.53 16.27
C ILE A 119 7.75 -3.31 17.49
N TRP A 120 8.01 -4.05 18.56
CA TRP A 120 7.34 -3.87 19.86
C TRP A 120 8.02 -2.82 20.72
N GLU A 121 9.36 -2.84 20.77
CA GLU A 121 10.21 -1.89 21.48
C GLU A 121 11.53 -1.66 20.75
N GLY A 122 12.08 -0.44 20.86
CA GLY A 122 13.36 -0.06 20.25
C GLY A 122 13.21 0.69 18.93
N GLU A 123 14.35 1.07 18.37
CA GLU A 123 14.45 1.83 17.12
C GLU A 123 15.25 1.02 16.10
N ALA A 124 14.78 1.03 14.85
CA ALA A 124 15.47 0.43 13.73
C ALA A 124 15.48 1.39 12.54
N GLU A 125 16.40 1.19 11.62
CA GLU A 125 16.56 1.99 10.40
C GLU A 125 16.66 1.06 9.19
N VAL A 126 16.01 1.42 8.09
CA VAL A 126 16.10 0.70 6.82
C VAL A 126 17.09 1.40 5.91
N SER A 127 18.17 0.70 5.56
CA SER A 127 19.12 1.14 4.54
C SER A 127 18.83 0.46 3.20
N GLY A 128 18.63 1.27 2.16
CA GLY A 128 18.34 0.80 0.80
C GLY A 128 19.52 0.09 0.12
N SER A 129 19.22 -0.63 -0.98
CA SER A 129 20.16 -1.51 -1.68
C SER A 129 21.41 -0.82 -2.23
N VAL A 130 22.47 -1.61 -2.41
CA VAL A 130 23.88 -1.22 -2.69
C VAL A 130 24.10 -0.50 -4.05
N HIS A 131 23.05 -0.13 -4.79
CA HIS A 131 23.16 0.43 -6.15
C HIS A 131 22.77 1.92 -6.31
N ALA A 132 22.49 2.66 -5.24
CA ALA A 132 22.27 4.11 -5.32
C ALA A 132 23.56 4.89 -4.95
N GLU A 133 23.90 5.89 -5.77
CA GLU A 133 24.97 6.87 -5.51
C GLU A 133 24.85 7.45 -4.09
N GLU A 134 25.99 7.67 -3.43
CA GLU A 134 26.09 7.94 -1.98
C GLU A 134 25.32 9.17 -1.46
N ASP A 135 24.90 10.09 -2.34
CA ASP A 135 24.35 11.40 -1.94
C ASP A 135 22.80 11.50 -1.93
N THR A 136 22.06 10.44 -2.28
CA THR A 136 20.58 10.44 -2.25
C THR A 136 19.97 9.21 -1.58
N ARG A 137 20.46 8.84 -0.40
CA ARG A 137 19.85 7.76 0.41
C ARG A 137 18.77 8.32 1.34
N PRO A 138 17.48 7.97 1.17
CA PRO A 138 16.50 8.20 2.22
C PRO A 138 16.75 7.17 3.34
N GLU A 139 17.36 7.63 4.44
CA GLU A 139 17.43 6.88 5.70
C GLU A 139 16.01 6.78 6.28
N PHE A 140 15.42 5.58 6.29
CA PHE A 140 14.06 5.37 6.82
C PHE A 140 14.12 4.82 8.24
N GLN A 141 13.81 5.63 9.25
CA GLN A 141 13.67 5.15 10.62
C GLN A 141 12.31 4.46 10.82
N LEU A 142 12.33 3.24 11.34
CA LEU A 142 11.19 2.45 11.78
C LEU A 142 10.90 2.73 13.26
N GLN A 143 9.64 2.99 13.57
CA GLN A 143 9.13 3.31 14.90
C GLN A 143 8.42 2.11 15.51
N ARG A 144 8.03 2.24 16.78
CA ARG A 144 7.16 1.25 17.45
C ARG A 144 5.89 1.03 16.62
N CYS A 145 5.51 -0.23 16.43
CA CYS A 145 4.43 -0.73 15.57
C CYS A 145 4.70 -0.71 14.04
N ASP A 146 5.83 -0.17 13.56
CA ASP A 146 6.26 -0.40 12.18
C ASP A 146 6.73 -1.87 12.00
N TYR A 147 6.76 -2.36 10.76
CA TYR A 147 7.23 -3.72 10.44
C TYR A 147 8.25 -3.80 9.31
N PHE A 148 8.91 -4.94 9.21
CA PHE A 148 9.84 -5.31 8.14
C PHE A 148 9.87 -6.83 7.95
N GLY A 149 10.34 -7.31 6.78
CA GLY A 149 10.40 -8.74 6.45
C GLY A 149 9.63 -9.08 5.17
N ASP A 150 9.71 -10.34 4.74
CA ASP A 150 9.01 -10.81 3.54
C ASP A 150 7.50 -10.94 3.82
N GLY A 151 6.75 -9.91 3.44
CA GLY A 151 5.30 -9.93 3.41
C GLY A 151 4.77 -10.57 2.12
N VAL A 152 3.48 -10.93 2.12
CA VAL A 152 2.76 -11.65 1.04
C VAL A 152 2.79 -10.93 -0.35
N ILE A 153 3.33 -9.72 -0.44
CA ILE A 153 3.37 -8.94 -1.69
C ILE A 153 4.81 -8.95 -2.25
N ALA A 154 4.95 -9.61 -3.39
CA ALA A 154 6.19 -10.06 -4.04
C ALA A 154 7.20 -8.99 -4.52
N SER A 155 7.24 -7.79 -3.93
CA SER A 155 8.40 -6.91 -4.10
C SER A 155 9.44 -7.25 -3.05
N ILE A 156 10.34 -8.19 -3.39
CA ILE A 156 11.59 -8.39 -2.64
C ILE A 156 12.45 -7.13 -2.86
N GLN A 157 12.19 -6.08 -2.08
CA GLN A 157 13.15 -5.00 -1.92
C GLN A 157 14.13 -5.45 -0.86
N GLN A 158 15.30 -5.91 -1.31
CA GLN A 158 16.38 -6.27 -0.40
C GLN A 158 16.90 -4.99 0.25
N ALA A 159 16.43 -4.74 1.47
CA ALA A 159 16.83 -3.63 2.31
C ALA A 159 17.35 -4.16 3.64
N ASP A 160 18.49 -3.63 4.08
CA ASP A 160 19.07 -4.01 5.35
C ASP A 160 18.36 -3.23 6.47
N VAL A 161 17.85 -3.93 7.48
CA VAL A 161 17.25 -3.31 8.68
C VAL A 161 18.28 -3.33 9.81
N ILE A 162 18.66 -2.15 10.30
CA ILE A 162 19.69 -1.94 11.30
C ILE A 162 19.02 -1.50 12.61
N ALA A 163 19.14 -2.29 13.66
CA ALA A 163 18.69 -1.89 14.99
C ALA A 163 19.61 -0.79 15.57
N LEU A 164 19.05 0.39 15.87
CA LEU A 164 19.75 1.50 16.51
C LEU A 164 19.84 1.31 18.03
N THR A 165 18.83 0.67 18.62
CA THR A 165 18.79 0.30 20.03
C THR A 165 18.55 -1.20 20.20
N LYS A 166 18.42 -1.68 21.45
CA LYS A 166 17.85 -3.01 21.70
C LYS A 166 16.45 -3.04 21.08
N LEU A 167 16.23 -3.98 20.15
CA LEU A 167 14.99 -4.14 19.41
C LEU A 167 14.26 -5.39 19.92
N THR A 168 13.00 -5.24 20.28
CA THR A 168 12.07 -6.34 20.57
C THR A 168 11.05 -6.38 19.45
N CYS A 169 10.93 -7.52 18.76
CA CYS A 169 9.96 -7.68 17.67
C CYS A 169 8.97 -8.80 17.98
N LEU A 170 7.72 -8.63 17.51
CA LEU A 170 6.76 -9.70 17.35
C LEU A 170 6.94 -10.27 15.94
N LEU A 171 7.20 -11.57 15.83
CA LEU A 171 7.32 -12.25 14.56
C LEU A 171 5.98 -12.89 14.20
N LEU A 172 5.49 -12.59 13.01
CA LEU A 172 4.45 -13.35 12.36
C LEU A 172 5.08 -14.27 11.31
N PRO A 173 5.08 -15.60 11.52
CA PRO A 173 5.61 -16.55 10.54
C PRO A 173 4.97 -16.40 9.16
N HIS A 174 5.72 -16.72 8.10
CA HIS A 174 5.24 -16.63 6.71
C HIS A 174 3.92 -17.40 6.50
N GLU A 175 3.78 -18.59 7.09
CA GLU A 175 2.54 -19.40 7.07
C GLU A 175 1.31 -18.70 7.65
N HIS A 176 1.52 -17.68 8.48
CA HIS A 176 0.48 -16.87 9.10
C HIS A 176 0.42 -15.45 8.56
N CYS A 177 1.25 -15.08 7.56
CA CYS A 177 1.22 -13.74 6.98
C CYS A 177 -0.12 -13.42 6.29
N THR A 178 -0.89 -14.44 5.92
CA THR A 178 -2.29 -14.29 5.49
C THR A 178 -3.20 -13.70 6.56
N LEU A 179 -2.83 -13.73 7.86
CA LEU A 179 -3.56 -13.06 8.94
C LEU A 179 -3.41 -11.53 8.91
N LEU A 180 -2.38 -11.00 8.24
CA LEU A 180 -2.23 -9.55 8.00
C LEU A 180 -3.04 -9.08 6.81
N LEU A 181 -3.44 -10.01 5.95
CA LEU A 181 -4.44 -9.71 4.95
C LEU A 181 -5.77 -9.66 5.70
N PRO A 182 -6.57 -8.59 5.53
CA PRO A 182 -7.96 -8.64 5.96
C PRO A 182 -8.59 -9.91 5.34
N LYS A 183 -9.58 -10.54 6.00
CA LYS A 183 -10.42 -11.59 5.39
C LYS A 183 -11.22 -10.99 4.23
N SER A 184 -10.51 -10.66 3.18
CA SER A 184 -10.84 -9.67 2.19
C SER A 184 -11.44 -10.36 0.96
N MET A 185 -12.04 -9.57 0.08
CA MET A 185 -12.23 -9.89 -1.33
C MET A 185 -10.96 -10.43 -2.03
N TRP A 186 -9.78 -10.33 -1.39
CA TRP A 186 -8.49 -10.85 -1.83
C TRP A 186 -8.23 -12.34 -1.50
N SER A 187 -9.07 -12.97 -0.68
CA SER A 187 -8.90 -14.39 -0.30
C SER A 187 -9.44 -15.28 -1.42
N ALA A 188 -8.56 -16.05 -2.08
CA ALA A 188 -8.94 -17.05 -3.09
C ALA A 188 -9.82 -18.20 -2.54
N ASP A 189 -9.96 -18.29 -1.22
CA ASP A 189 -10.60 -19.40 -0.51
C ASP A 189 -12.14 -19.28 -0.42
N LYS A 190 -12.75 -18.18 -0.85
CA LYS A 190 -14.20 -18.05 -0.88
C LYS A 190 -14.76 -18.57 -2.21
N THR A 191 -15.63 -19.57 -2.14
CA THR A 191 -16.44 -19.97 -3.29
C THR A 191 -17.36 -18.80 -3.69
N PRO A 192 -17.49 -18.48 -5.00
CA PRO A 192 -18.31 -17.37 -5.50
C PRO A 192 -19.75 -17.35 -4.97
N ASP A 193 -20.29 -18.52 -4.64
CA ASP A 193 -21.66 -18.69 -4.12
C ASP A 193 -21.87 -18.17 -2.70
N SER A 194 -20.79 -17.87 -1.96
CA SER A 194 -20.86 -17.34 -0.58
C SER A 194 -20.73 -15.81 -0.50
N CYS A 195 -20.37 -15.15 -1.59
CA CYS A 195 -20.13 -13.72 -1.65
C CYS A 195 -21.37 -12.94 -2.12
N SER A 196 -21.48 -11.68 -1.71
CA SER A 196 -22.51 -10.78 -2.23
C SER A 196 -22.33 -10.53 -3.73
N LEU A 197 -23.41 -10.20 -4.45
CA LEU A 197 -23.34 -9.92 -5.89
C LEU A 197 -22.33 -8.82 -6.24
N VAL A 198 -22.22 -7.78 -5.40
CA VAL A 198 -21.26 -6.69 -5.62
C VAL A 198 -19.82 -7.15 -5.45
N GLU A 199 -19.52 -8.04 -4.49
CA GLU A 199 -18.19 -8.64 -4.35
C GLU A 199 -17.84 -9.46 -5.59
N ASN A 200 -18.79 -10.21 -6.15
CA ASN A 200 -18.58 -10.98 -7.37
C ASN A 200 -18.34 -10.07 -8.58
N ILE A 201 -19.01 -8.92 -8.67
CA ILE A 201 -18.76 -7.91 -9.72
C ILE A 201 -17.35 -7.32 -9.58
N LEU A 202 -16.88 -7.08 -8.36
CA LEU A 202 -15.56 -6.51 -8.07
C LEU A 202 -14.43 -7.55 -8.10
N HIS A 203 -14.77 -8.84 -8.19
CA HIS A 203 -13.79 -9.90 -8.29
C HIS A 203 -13.01 -9.79 -9.59
N LEU A 204 -11.70 -10.01 -9.50
CA LEU A 204 -10.76 -9.95 -10.61
C LEU A 204 -9.85 -11.16 -10.60
N GLU A 205 -9.77 -11.83 -11.74
CA GLU A 205 -8.83 -12.91 -11.99
C GLU A 205 -7.41 -12.33 -12.16
N PRO A 206 -6.41 -12.75 -11.36
CA PRO A 206 -5.03 -12.32 -11.56
C PRO A 206 -4.43 -13.05 -12.77
N ILE A 207 -3.93 -12.28 -13.74
CA ILE A 207 -3.23 -12.82 -14.91
C ILE A 207 -1.72 -12.77 -14.70
N GLU A 208 -1.22 -11.65 -14.16
CA GLU A 208 0.18 -11.45 -13.80
C GLU A 208 0.29 -10.46 -12.62
N LEU A 209 1.50 -10.21 -12.10
CA LEU A 209 1.76 -9.40 -10.90
C LEU A 209 0.97 -8.08 -10.84
N ASN A 210 0.84 -7.39 -11.96
CA ASN A 210 0.15 -6.11 -12.07
C ASN A 210 -0.94 -6.12 -13.15
N ILE A 211 -1.40 -7.31 -13.57
CA ILE A 211 -2.40 -7.47 -14.63
C ILE A 211 -3.54 -8.31 -14.11
N PHE A 212 -4.74 -7.75 -14.18
CA PHE A 212 -5.96 -8.38 -13.69
C PHE A 212 -7.02 -8.40 -14.79
N GLN A 213 -7.87 -9.42 -14.79
CA GLN A 213 -8.98 -9.54 -15.72
C GLN A 213 -10.31 -9.46 -14.96
N GLY A 214 -11.17 -8.54 -15.39
CA GLY A 214 -12.56 -8.44 -14.94
C GLY A 214 -13.52 -8.83 -16.06
N ILE A 215 -14.72 -9.24 -15.67
CA ILE A 215 -15.83 -9.52 -16.59
C ILE A 215 -17.08 -8.74 -16.17
N THR A 216 -18.00 -8.56 -17.11
CA THR A 216 -19.37 -8.14 -16.76
C THR A 216 -20.18 -9.40 -16.51
N LEU A 217 -20.68 -9.58 -15.29
CA LEU A 217 -21.44 -10.79 -14.97
C LEU A 217 -22.75 -10.86 -15.78
N PRO A 218 -23.20 -12.07 -16.17
CA PRO A 218 -24.47 -12.23 -16.89
C PRO A 218 -25.67 -11.64 -16.14
N ASP A 219 -25.65 -11.77 -14.81
CA ASP A 219 -26.69 -11.32 -13.88
C ASP A 219 -26.38 -9.92 -13.32
N ALA A 220 -25.34 -9.25 -13.82
CA ALA A 220 -25.13 -7.84 -13.52
C ALA A 220 -26.04 -6.99 -14.42
N PRO A 221 -26.47 -5.81 -13.93
CA PRO A 221 -27.29 -4.91 -14.70
C PRO A 221 -26.62 -4.43 -16.00
N LYS A 222 -27.35 -4.50 -17.12
CA LYS A 222 -26.85 -4.16 -18.46
C LYS A 222 -27.46 -2.86 -18.97
N PHE A 223 -26.61 -1.94 -19.41
CA PHE A 223 -27.02 -0.64 -19.98
C PHE A 223 -26.69 -0.50 -21.47
N GLY A 224 -26.53 -1.64 -22.16
CA GLY A 224 -26.08 -1.69 -23.56
C GLY A 224 -24.59 -1.40 -23.76
N LYS A 225 -23.87 -1.10 -22.67
CA LYS A 225 -22.42 -0.89 -22.57
C LYS A 225 -21.96 -1.29 -21.17
N VAL A 226 -20.64 -1.41 -20.98
CA VAL A 226 -20.07 -1.55 -19.63
C VAL A 226 -20.51 -0.36 -18.77
N PHE A 227 -21.00 -0.63 -17.57
CA PHE A 227 -21.39 0.38 -16.59
C PHE A 227 -20.15 1.15 -16.11
N GLY A 228 -20.21 2.48 -16.00
CA GLY A 228 -19.05 3.29 -15.58
C GLY A 228 -18.57 2.93 -14.18
N GLY A 229 -19.50 2.71 -13.25
CA GLY A 229 -19.16 2.21 -11.90
C GLY A 229 -18.46 0.84 -11.89
N GLN A 230 -18.70 -0.02 -12.88
CA GLN A 230 -17.93 -1.27 -13.02
C GLN A 230 -16.47 -0.97 -13.34
N PHE A 231 -16.19 -0.06 -14.29
CA PHE A 231 -14.81 0.35 -14.58
C PHE A 231 -14.13 0.95 -13.35
N VAL A 232 -14.79 1.90 -12.67
CA VAL A 232 -14.22 2.57 -11.49
C VAL A 232 -13.98 1.58 -10.35
N GLY A 233 -14.97 0.76 -10.01
CA GLY A 233 -14.87 -0.23 -8.93
C GLY A 233 -13.83 -1.31 -9.20
N GLN A 234 -13.82 -1.91 -10.39
CA GLN A 234 -12.84 -2.94 -10.75
C GLN A 234 -11.43 -2.35 -10.89
N ALA A 235 -11.25 -1.18 -11.50
CA ALA A 235 -9.92 -0.56 -11.58
C ALA A 235 -9.38 -0.21 -10.19
N LEU A 236 -10.22 0.27 -9.28
CA LEU A 236 -9.81 0.53 -7.91
C LEU A 236 -9.49 -0.76 -7.15
N ALA A 237 -10.24 -1.83 -7.39
CA ALA A 237 -9.93 -3.15 -6.84
C ALA A 237 -8.57 -3.65 -7.33
N ALA A 238 -8.28 -3.53 -8.64
CA ALA A 238 -6.98 -3.86 -9.22
C ALA A 238 -5.84 -3.04 -8.59
N ALA A 239 -6.02 -1.72 -8.43
CA ALA A 239 -5.04 -0.88 -7.76
C ALA A 239 -4.79 -1.33 -6.31
N SER A 240 -5.87 -1.59 -5.56
CA SER A 240 -5.82 -2.01 -4.16
C SER A 240 -5.11 -3.35 -3.96
N LYS A 241 -5.22 -4.29 -4.91
CA LYS A 241 -4.48 -5.57 -4.90
C LYS A 241 -2.95 -5.40 -4.98
N THR A 242 -2.46 -4.24 -5.44
CA THR A 242 -1.02 -3.99 -5.62
C THR A 242 -0.42 -3.11 -4.53
N ILE A 243 -1.16 -2.86 -3.46
CA ILE A 243 -0.82 -1.93 -2.38
C ILE A 243 -0.53 -2.69 -1.09
N ASP A 244 0.43 -2.17 -0.33
CA ASP A 244 0.73 -2.58 1.04
C ASP A 244 -0.53 -2.52 1.94
N CYS A 245 -0.80 -3.57 2.71
CA CYS A 245 -2.09 -3.74 3.40
C CYS A 245 -2.40 -2.67 4.46
N LEU A 246 -1.41 -1.87 4.89
CA LEU A 246 -1.65 -0.73 5.79
C LEU A 246 -2.15 0.53 5.08
N LYS A 247 -2.04 0.61 3.75
CA LYS A 247 -2.41 1.81 2.99
C LYS A 247 -3.78 1.62 2.36
N ILE A 248 -4.66 2.59 2.60
CA ILE A 248 -6.04 2.57 2.11
C ILE A 248 -6.21 3.73 1.12
N VAL A 249 -6.97 3.51 0.05
CA VAL A 249 -7.23 4.54 -0.98
C VAL A 249 -7.92 5.75 -0.36
N HIS A 250 -7.32 6.93 -0.41
CA HIS A 250 -7.96 8.16 0.07
C HIS A 250 -8.48 9.05 -1.07
N SER A 251 -7.98 8.87 -2.31
CA SER A 251 -8.54 9.55 -3.47
C SER A 251 -8.32 8.77 -4.76
N LEU A 252 -9.15 9.05 -5.76
CA LEU A 252 -8.96 8.63 -7.14
C LEU A 252 -9.48 9.67 -8.13
N HIS A 253 -8.90 9.64 -9.33
CA HIS A 253 -9.32 10.42 -10.49
C HIS A 253 -9.32 9.51 -11.71
N ALA A 254 -10.37 9.57 -12.52
CA ALA A 254 -10.52 8.69 -13.66
C ALA A 254 -11.09 9.41 -14.87
N TYR A 255 -10.77 8.89 -16.07
CA TYR A 255 -11.30 9.34 -17.34
C TYR A 255 -11.88 8.15 -18.13
N PHE A 256 -13.07 8.34 -18.67
CA PHE A 256 -13.73 7.42 -19.59
C PHE A 256 -13.36 7.81 -21.02
N LEU A 257 -12.57 6.98 -21.69
CA LEU A 257 -12.01 7.30 -23.01
C LEU A 257 -12.87 6.74 -24.14
N LEU A 258 -13.33 5.49 -23.99
CA LEU A 258 -14.10 4.77 -24.99
C LEU A 258 -15.26 4.01 -24.33
N VAL A 259 -16.28 3.69 -25.13
CA VAL A 259 -17.41 2.88 -24.68
C VAL A 259 -16.96 1.42 -24.55
N GLY A 260 -17.17 0.83 -23.37
CA GLY A 260 -16.87 -0.57 -23.12
C GLY A 260 -17.92 -1.53 -23.69
N ASP A 261 -17.45 -2.66 -24.20
CA ASP A 261 -18.27 -3.79 -24.68
C ASP A 261 -18.47 -4.78 -23.52
N PHE A 262 -19.72 -4.93 -23.06
CA PHE A 262 -20.02 -5.76 -21.89
C PHE A 262 -19.93 -7.26 -22.17
N ASN A 263 -19.82 -7.68 -23.45
CA ASN A 263 -19.64 -9.08 -23.82
C ASN A 263 -18.16 -9.52 -23.78
N LEU A 264 -17.24 -8.58 -23.56
CA LEU A 264 -15.81 -8.85 -23.56
C LEU A 264 -15.22 -8.67 -22.16
N PRO A 265 -14.18 -9.45 -21.82
CA PRO A 265 -13.40 -9.20 -20.62
C PRO A 265 -12.72 -7.82 -20.69
N ILE A 266 -12.34 -7.32 -19.53
CA ILE A 266 -11.64 -6.05 -19.35
C ILE A 266 -10.31 -6.37 -18.68
N LEU A 267 -9.20 -6.02 -19.34
CA LEU A 267 -7.87 -6.16 -18.76
C LEU A 267 -7.49 -4.88 -18.02
N TYR A 268 -7.20 -4.97 -16.73
CA TYR A 268 -6.73 -3.89 -15.89
C TYR A 268 -5.22 -4.02 -15.68
N VAL A 269 -4.45 -3.13 -16.29
CA VAL A 269 -2.99 -3.06 -16.16
C VAL A 269 -2.63 -1.97 -15.16
N VAL A 270 -1.90 -2.34 -14.10
CA VAL A 270 -1.57 -1.47 -12.97
C VAL A 270 -0.11 -1.02 -13.05
N ASP A 271 0.11 0.28 -13.12
CA ASP A 271 1.42 0.91 -12.98
C ASP A 271 1.64 1.35 -11.53
N ARG A 272 2.73 0.88 -10.91
CA ARG A 272 3.17 1.34 -9.58
C ARG A 272 3.94 2.64 -9.71
N VAL A 273 3.21 3.76 -9.76
CA VAL A 273 3.78 5.10 -10.00
C VAL A 273 4.73 5.53 -8.87
N ARG A 274 4.35 5.26 -7.61
CA ARG A 274 5.15 5.61 -6.44
C ARG A 274 4.82 4.71 -5.26
N ASP A 275 5.83 4.30 -4.51
CA ASP A 275 5.71 3.66 -3.20
C ASP A 275 6.56 4.44 -2.20
N GLY A 276 5.90 5.26 -1.37
CA GLY A 276 6.52 6.00 -0.28
C GLY A 276 6.12 5.45 1.09
N LYS A 277 6.74 6.00 2.15
CA LYS A 277 6.47 5.58 3.53
C LYS A 277 4.99 5.75 3.92
N SER A 278 4.46 6.96 3.76
CA SER A 278 3.05 7.24 4.10
C SER A 278 2.09 7.08 2.92
N PHE A 279 2.55 7.39 1.70
CA PHE A 279 1.70 7.44 0.50
C PHE A 279 2.17 6.47 -0.58
N ALA A 280 1.23 5.90 -1.32
CA ALA A 280 1.48 5.15 -2.54
C ALA A 280 0.52 5.60 -3.64
N THR A 281 0.97 5.53 -4.90
CA THR A 281 0.19 5.95 -6.06
C THR A 281 0.17 4.83 -7.10
N ARG A 282 -1.02 4.56 -7.64
CA ARG A 282 -1.23 3.58 -8.72
C ARG A 282 -1.94 4.25 -9.88
N ARG A 283 -1.51 3.94 -11.09
CA ARG A 283 -2.27 4.23 -12.32
C ARG A 283 -2.79 2.90 -12.86
N VAL A 284 -4.03 2.86 -13.32
CA VAL A 284 -4.68 1.68 -13.87
C VAL A 284 -5.25 2.02 -15.23
N ASN A 285 -4.89 1.24 -16.24
CA ASN A 285 -5.49 1.32 -17.57
C ASN A 285 -6.39 0.09 -17.77
N ALA A 286 -7.67 0.32 -18.07
CA ALA A 286 -8.58 -0.72 -18.51
C ALA A 286 -8.53 -0.84 -20.03
N ILE A 287 -8.32 -2.05 -20.54
CA ILE A 287 -8.05 -2.33 -21.95
C ILE A 287 -9.11 -3.30 -22.47
N GLN A 288 -9.70 -2.95 -23.62
CA GLN A 288 -10.51 -3.86 -24.44
C GLN A 288 -10.10 -3.73 -25.91
N LYS A 289 -10.03 -4.87 -26.63
CA LYS A 289 -9.61 -4.92 -28.04
C LYS A 289 -8.29 -4.18 -28.32
N GLY A 290 -7.35 -4.23 -27.36
CA GLY A 290 -6.05 -3.54 -27.45
C GLY A 290 -6.08 -2.01 -27.23
N ASN A 291 -7.24 -1.42 -26.95
CA ASN A 291 -7.38 0.02 -26.71
C ASN A 291 -7.63 0.32 -25.23
N VAL A 292 -7.03 1.38 -24.70
CA VAL A 292 -7.35 1.89 -23.36
C VAL A 292 -8.74 2.52 -23.42
N VAL A 293 -9.72 1.90 -22.74
CA VAL A 293 -11.11 2.38 -22.68
C VAL A 293 -11.38 3.26 -21.48
N PHE A 294 -10.59 3.09 -20.42
CA PHE A 294 -10.70 3.84 -19.16
C PHE A 294 -9.33 3.92 -18.49
N THR A 295 -9.03 5.04 -17.84
CA THR A 295 -7.82 5.22 -17.05
C THR A 295 -8.17 5.80 -15.69
N LEU A 296 -7.47 5.36 -14.64
CA LEU A 296 -7.65 5.79 -13.27
C LEU A 296 -6.29 6.00 -12.62
N ILE A 297 -6.14 7.05 -11.82
CA ILE A 297 -5.04 7.23 -10.88
C ILE A 297 -5.60 7.29 -9.47
N ALA A 298 -5.05 6.48 -8.57
CA ALA A 298 -5.47 6.40 -7.17
C ALA A 298 -4.29 6.65 -6.23
N SER A 299 -4.58 7.36 -5.14
CA SER A 299 -3.65 7.67 -4.07
C SER A 299 -4.07 6.94 -2.80
N PHE A 300 -3.12 6.30 -2.16
CA PHE A 300 -3.29 5.47 -0.98
C PHE A 300 -2.43 6.04 0.15
N GLN A 301 -2.95 6.01 1.37
CA GLN A 301 -2.26 6.51 2.55
C GLN A 301 -2.41 5.51 3.69
N LYS A 302 -1.36 5.35 4.49
CA LYS A 302 -1.49 4.66 5.77
C LYS A 302 -2.37 5.47 6.73
N GLU A 303 -3.06 4.80 7.64
CA GLU A 303 -3.86 5.48 8.64
C GLU A 303 -2.98 6.30 9.60
N GLU A 304 -3.32 7.57 9.77
CA GLU A 304 -2.59 8.52 10.63
C GLU A 304 -3.59 9.44 11.34
N LEU A 305 -3.30 9.81 12.59
CA LEU A 305 -4.06 10.84 13.31
C LEU A 305 -3.71 12.21 12.76
N GLY A 306 -4.73 13.06 12.59
CA GLY A 306 -4.57 14.39 12.01
C GLY A 306 -5.61 15.39 12.53
N PHE A 307 -5.67 16.54 11.88
CA PHE A 307 -6.70 17.54 12.16
C PHE A 307 -8.06 17.09 11.63
N GLU A 308 -9.11 17.30 12.41
CA GLU A 308 -10.46 16.90 12.05
C GLU A 308 -11.42 18.09 12.04
N HIS A 309 -12.18 18.21 10.96
CA HIS A 309 -13.38 19.04 10.87
C HIS A 309 -14.32 18.47 9.80
N GLN A 310 -15.58 18.88 9.85
CA GLN A 310 -16.51 18.80 8.72
C GLN A 310 -17.39 20.05 8.76
N GLU A 311 -17.40 20.83 7.67
CA GLU A 311 -18.26 22.01 7.56
C GLU A 311 -19.67 21.60 7.10
N VAL A 312 -19.72 20.67 6.15
CA VAL A 312 -20.96 20.18 5.58
C VAL A 312 -21.75 19.39 6.61
N THR A 313 -23.03 19.73 6.75
CA THR A 313 -23.99 19.03 7.60
C THR A 313 -24.85 18.07 6.77
N MET A 314 -25.09 16.86 7.28
CA MET A 314 -26.03 15.92 6.65
C MET A 314 -27.43 16.57 6.56
N PRO A 315 -28.06 16.62 5.37
CA PRO A 315 -29.40 17.21 5.24
C PRO A 315 -30.44 16.37 5.97
N ASN A 316 -31.47 17.02 6.50
CA ASN A 316 -32.61 16.33 7.10
C ASN A 316 -33.44 15.65 6.00
N VAL A 317 -33.41 14.33 5.97
CA VAL A 317 -34.16 13.48 5.03
C VAL A 317 -34.84 12.35 5.81
N PRO A 318 -35.92 11.75 5.28
CA PRO A 318 -36.52 10.58 5.93
C PRO A 318 -35.50 9.44 6.09
N GLU A 319 -35.63 8.71 7.19
CA GLU A 319 -34.86 7.48 7.41
C GLU A 319 -35.14 6.45 6.31
N PRO A 320 -34.14 5.64 5.91
CA PRO A 320 -34.28 4.72 4.79
C PRO A 320 -35.43 3.73 4.98
N GLU A 321 -35.71 3.29 6.21
CA GLU A 321 -36.83 2.39 6.52
C GLU A 321 -38.21 2.96 6.17
N MET A 322 -38.35 4.29 6.15
CA MET A 322 -39.61 4.98 5.80
C MET A 322 -39.79 5.14 4.29
N LEU A 323 -38.76 4.83 3.51
CA LEU A 323 -38.73 5.02 2.06
C LEU A 323 -38.97 3.71 1.33
N LEU A 324 -39.60 3.80 0.17
CA LEU A 324 -39.82 2.66 -0.71
C LEU A 324 -38.52 2.25 -1.39
N SER A 325 -38.31 0.94 -1.48
CA SER A 325 -37.29 0.30 -2.31
C SER A 325 -37.59 0.45 -3.80
N MET A 326 -36.57 0.25 -4.64
CA MET A 326 -36.73 0.19 -6.10
C MET A 326 -37.70 -0.90 -6.54
N GLU A 327 -37.72 -2.03 -5.83
CA GLU A 327 -38.66 -3.13 -6.02
C GLU A 327 -40.11 -2.68 -5.79
N GLU A 328 -40.40 -2.09 -4.63
CA GLU A 328 -41.75 -1.62 -4.28
C GLU A 328 -42.21 -0.48 -5.20
N LEU A 329 -41.30 0.42 -5.59
CA LEU A 329 -41.59 1.45 -6.59
C LEU A 329 -41.95 0.84 -7.94
N ARG A 330 -41.25 -0.20 -8.38
CA ARG A 330 -41.57 -0.92 -9.62
C ARG A 330 -42.93 -1.62 -9.52
N GLU A 331 -43.23 -2.28 -8.42
CA GLU A 331 -44.53 -2.92 -8.18
C GLU A 331 -45.68 -1.90 -8.21
N ARG A 332 -45.47 -0.73 -7.60
CA ARG A 332 -46.43 0.38 -7.67
C ARG A 332 -46.64 0.85 -9.11
N LEU A 333 -45.59 0.99 -9.91
CA LEU A 333 -45.71 1.35 -11.33
C LEU A 333 -46.46 0.29 -12.15
N LEU A 334 -46.32 -0.99 -11.82
CA LEU A 334 -47.03 -2.08 -12.50
C LEU A 334 -48.53 -2.10 -12.17
N THR A 335 -48.89 -1.67 -10.96
CA THR A 335 -50.26 -1.74 -10.42
C THR A 335 -51.03 -0.42 -10.51
N ASP A 336 -50.36 0.70 -10.79
CA ASP A 336 -50.97 2.02 -10.85
C ASP A 336 -52.06 2.12 -11.94
N PRO A 337 -53.35 2.29 -11.58
CA PRO A 337 -54.44 2.39 -12.54
C PRO A 337 -54.36 3.67 -13.40
N HIS A 338 -53.65 4.70 -12.95
CA HIS A 338 -53.48 5.96 -13.69
C HIS A 338 -52.45 5.86 -14.81
N LEU A 339 -51.64 4.79 -14.85
CA LEU A 339 -50.66 4.57 -15.91
C LEU A 339 -51.27 3.82 -17.11
N PRO A 340 -51.00 4.27 -18.36
CA PRO A 340 -51.46 3.57 -19.55
C PRO A 340 -51.04 2.10 -19.56
N ARG A 341 -51.92 1.20 -20.02
CA ARG A 341 -51.63 -0.25 -20.07
C ARG A 341 -50.36 -0.55 -20.87
N SER A 342 -50.12 0.17 -21.97
CA SER A 342 -48.89 0.05 -22.77
C SER A 342 -47.63 0.37 -21.96
N TYR A 343 -47.69 1.37 -21.08
CA TYR A 343 -46.59 1.74 -20.21
C TYR A 343 -46.35 0.66 -19.14
N ARG A 344 -47.42 0.18 -18.48
CA ARG A 344 -47.33 -0.91 -17.50
C ARG A 344 -46.78 -2.20 -18.11
N SER A 345 -47.24 -2.56 -19.32
CA SER A 345 -46.70 -3.70 -20.07
C SER A 345 -45.23 -3.53 -20.44
N MET A 346 -44.79 -2.32 -20.81
CA MET A 346 -43.37 -2.02 -21.06
C MET A 346 -42.52 -2.13 -19.78
N VAL A 347 -43.04 -1.73 -18.63
CA VAL A 347 -42.35 -1.90 -17.34
C VAL A 347 -42.26 -3.40 -17.00
N ALA A 348 -43.33 -4.16 -17.22
CA ALA A 348 -43.39 -5.60 -16.97
C ALA A 348 -42.45 -6.41 -17.88
N SER A 349 -42.31 -5.99 -19.15
CA SER A 349 -41.52 -6.70 -20.16
C SER A 349 -40.00 -6.51 -20.02
N LYS A 350 -39.54 -5.64 -19.12
CA LYS A 350 -38.10 -5.48 -18.85
C LYS A 350 -37.69 -6.48 -17.78
N ASP A 351 -36.71 -7.33 -18.09
CA ASP A 351 -36.13 -8.25 -17.12
C ASP A 351 -35.74 -7.50 -15.85
N TYR A 352 -36.21 -7.99 -14.70
CA TYR A 352 -35.83 -7.47 -13.41
C TYR A 352 -34.56 -8.16 -12.95
N ILE A 353 -33.42 -7.57 -13.29
CA ILE A 353 -32.14 -8.02 -12.75
C ILE A 353 -32.00 -7.41 -11.35
N PRO A 354 -31.89 -8.23 -10.27
CA PRO A 354 -31.70 -7.73 -8.92
C PRO A 354 -30.47 -6.81 -8.89
N TRP A 355 -30.67 -5.55 -8.52
CA TRP A 355 -29.57 -4.60 -8.43
C TRP A 355 -28.66 -4.99 -7.25
N PRO A 356 -27.32 -4.98 -7.40
CA PRO A 356 -26.40 -5.37 -6.32
C PRO A 356 -26.47 -4.45 -5.10
N LEU A 357 -27.09 -3.27 -5.26
CA LEU A 357 -27.33 -2.31 -4.20
C LEU A 357 -28.84 -2.24 -3.90
N GLU A 358 -29.18 -2.01 -2.65
CA GLU A 358 -30.49 -1.50 -2.28
C GLU A 358 -30.46 0.02 -2.38
N ILE A 359 -31.47 0.63 -3.02
CA ILE A 359 -31.56 2.07 -3.23
C ILE A 359 -32.96 2.54 -2.82
N ARG A 360 -33.01 3.65 -2.07
CA ARG A 360 -34.24 4.28 -1.59
C ARG A 360 -34.17 5.80 -1.79
N PHE A 361 -35.01 6.34 -2.67
CA PHE A 361 -35.01 7.77 -2.98
C PHE A 361 -35.69 8.58 -1.88
N CYS A 362 -35.09 9.71 -1.50
CA CYS A 362 -35.64 10.60 -0.47
C CYS A 362 -36.76 11.46 -1.04
N GLU A 363 -36.59 11.97 -2.27
CA GLU A 363 -37.63 12.72 -2.95
C GLU A 363 -38.69 11.77 -3.54
N PRO A 364 -40.00 12.11 -3.43
CA PRO A 364 -41.05 11.31 -4.02
C PRO A 364 -40.86 11.20 -5.53
N ASN A 365 -40.98 9.98 -6.06
CA ASN A 365 -41.00 9.73 -7.49
C ASN A 365 -42.27 10.38 -8.07
N THR A 366 -42.19 11.65 -8.48
CA THR A 366 -43.27 12.29 -9.23
C THR A 366 -43.37 11.54 -10.54
N ASN A 367 -44.38 10.69 -10.66
CA ASN A 367 -44.65 9.76 -11.77
C ASN A 367 -44.65 10.39 -13.18
N ASN A 368 -44.46 11.70 -13.30
CA ASN A 368 -44.11 12.38 -14.54
C ASN A 368 -42.60 12.45 -14.72
N ARG A 369 -42.03 11.39 -15.31
CA ARG A 369 -40.71 11.42 -16.00
C ARG A 369 -40.63 12.46 -17.15
N GLN A 370 -41.70 13.23 -17.33
CA GLN A 370 -41.94 14.22 -18.38
C GLN A 370 -41.80 15.66 -17.89
N GLU A 371 -41.62 15.89 -16.58
CA GLU A 371 -41.47 17.23 -16.01
C GLU A 371 -40.02 17.50 -15.60
N LYS A 372 -39.61 18.75 -15.80
CA LYS A 372 -38.32 19.26 -15.34
C LYS A 372 -38.29 19.20 -13.81
N SER A 373 -37.22 18.66 -13.26
CA SER A 373 -37.00 18.60 -11.81
C SER A 373 -35.75 19.40 -11.42
N PRO A 374 -35.58 19.74 -10.13
CA PRO A 374 -34.37 20.40 -9.67
C PRO A 374 -33.10 19.60 -10.04
N PRO A 375 -31.96 20.28 -10.28
CA PRO A 375 -30.67 19.64 -10.54
C PRO A 375 -30.06 19.05 -9.26
N SER A 376 -30.84 18.27 -8.52
CA SER A 376 -30.45 17.63 -7.27
C SER A 376 -31.17 16.31 -7.10
N LEU A 377 -30.54 15.38 -6.40
CA LEU A 377 -31.12 14.09 -6.05
C LEU A 377 -30.54 13.62 -4.72
N ARG A 378 -31.36 13.03 -3.86
CA ARG A 378 -30.89 12.41 -2.62
C ARG A 378 -31.45 11.00 -2.51
N TYR A 379 -30.58 10.05 -2.19
CA TYR A 379 -31.01 8.68 -1.95
C TYR A 379 -30.11 7.97 -0.95
N TRP A 380 -30.72 7.07 -0.21
CA TRP A 380 -30.01 6.10 0.59
C TRP A 380 -29.62 4.92 -0.29
N PHE A 381 -28.41 4.41 -0.12
CA PHE A 381 -28.00 3.14 -0.70
C PHE A 381 -27.19 2.30 0.27
N ARG A 382 -27.17 1.00 0.02
CA ARG A 382 -26.26 0.03 0.65
C ARG A 382 -26.07 -1.18 -0.25
N ALA A 383 -24.96 -1.88 -0.10
CA ALA A 383 -24.76 -3.19 -0.72
C ALA A 383 -25.77 -4.21 -0.17
N ARG A 384 -26.27 -5.08 -1.04
CA ARG A 384 -27.08 -6.22 -0.61
C ARG A 384 -26.16 -7.34 -0.08
N GLY A 385 -26.53 -7.89 1.07
CA GLY A 385 -25.74 -8.92 1.75
C GLY A 385 -24.70 -8.34 2.71
N LYS A 386 -24.07 -9.22 3.48
CA LYS A 386 -23.05 -8.83 4.48
C LYS A 386 -21.67 -8.86 3.84
N LEU A 387 -20.92 -7.76 3.98
CA LEU A 387 -19.55 -7.64 3.51
C LEU A 387 -18.55 -7.94 4.62
N SER A 388 -17.33 -8.33 4.23
CA SER A 388 -16.20 -8.40 5.17
C SER A 388 -15.85 -7.02 5.74
N ASP A 389 -15.12 -6.99 6.86
CA ASP A 389 -14.73 -5.74 7.54
C ASP A 389 -13.58 -4.97 6.84
N ASP A 390 -13.20 -5.39 5.63
CA ASP A 390 -12.13 -4.76 4.86
C ASP A 390 -12.56 -3.40 4.29
N GLN A 391 -11.90 -2.33 4.75
CA GLN A 391 -12.13 -0.97 4.24
C GLN A 391 -11.79 -0.81 2.76
N ALA A 392 -10.85 -1.58 2.21
CA ALA A 392 -10.57 -1.54 0.77
C ALA A 392 -11.79 -2.01 -0.05
N LEU A 393 -12.47 -3.09 0.40
CA LEU A 393 -13.69 -3.58 -0.21
C LEU A 393 -14.81 -2.53 -0.13
N HIS A 394 -15.06 -1.97 1.05
CA HIS A 394 -16.11 -0.96 1.21
C HIS A 394 -15.89 0.28 0.31
N ARG A 395 -14.64 0.75 0.17
CA ARG A 395 -14.29 1.85 -0.75
C ARG A 395 -14.47 1.45 -2.22
N CYS A 396 -14.14 0.22 -2.61
CA CYS A 396 -14.41 -0.29 -3.97
C CYS A 396 -15.91 -0.39 -4.27
N VAL A 397 -16.72 -0.82 -3.32
CA VAL A 397 -18.19 -0.89 -3.45
C VAL A 397 -18.78 0.52 -3.61
N VAL A 398 -18.33 1.50 -2.82
CA VAL A 398 -18.79 2.88 -2.98
C VAL A 398 -18.33 3.49 -4.30
N ALA A 399 -17.10 3.19 -4.75
CA ALA A 399 -16.61 3.63 -6.06
C ALA A 399 -17.39 2.99 -7.23
N TYR A 400 -17.93 1.78 -7.04
CA TYR A 400 -18.89 1.17 -7.98
C TYR A 400 -20.25 1.88 -7.94
N ALA A 401 -20.76 2.16 -6.75
CA ALA A 401 -22.06 2.78 -6.56
C ALA A 401 -22.11 4.26 -7.01
N SER A 402 -20.98 4.97 -6.95
CA SER A 402 -20.90 6.42 -7.11
C SER A 402 -21.23 6.94 -8.51
N ASP A 403 -21.07 6.13 -9.56
CA ASP A 403 -21.43 6.51 -10.94
C ASP A 403 -22.92 6.28 -11.24
N PHE A 404 -23.66 5.57 -10.36
CA PHE A 404 -25.07 5.29 -10.58
C PHE A 404 -25.92 6.56 -10.48
N MET A 405 -26.67 6.87 -11.53
CA MET A 405 -27.54 8.07 -11.66
C MET A 405 -26.85 9.43 -11.48
N PHE A 406 -25.54 9.47 -11.18
CA PHE A 406 -24.85 10.69 -10.76
C PHE A 406 -24.89 11.78 -11.83
N LEU A 407 -24.35 11.51 -13.02
CA LEU A 407 -24.39 12.46 -14.15
C LEU A 407 -25.81 12.80 -14.60
N GLN A 408 -26.76 11.86 -14.48
CA GLN A 408 -28.14 12.05 -14.93
C GLN A 408 -28.82 13.21 -14.20
N VAL A 409 -28.42 13.53 -12.96
CA VAL A 409 -28.95 14.66 -12.20
C VAL A 409 -28.76 16.00 -12.91
N SER A 410 -27.68 16.16 -13.70
CA SER A 410 -27.48 17.38 -14.50
C SER A 410 -28.52 17.56 -15.62
N MET A 411 -29.22 16.50 -16.02
CA MET A 411 -30.27 16.53 -17.04
C MET A 411 -31.65 16.87 -16.48
N ASN A 412 -31.85 16.76 -15.17
CA ASN A 412 -33.13 17.00 -14.50
C ASN A 412 -33.84 18.30 -14.94
N PRO A 413 -33.15 19.47 -15.04
CA PRO A 413 -33.82 20.72 -15.44
C PRO A 413 -34.10 20.83 -16.94
N HIS A 414 -33.55 19.91 -17.73
CA HIS A 414 -33.53 19.98 -19.20
C HIS A 414 -34.47 18.99 -19.86
N HIS A 415 -35.00 18.02 -19.10
CA HIS A 415 -35.93 17.02 -19.60
C HIS A 415 -37.07 17.66 -20.39
N THR A 416 -37.17 17.24 -21.65
CA THR A 416 -38.19 17.70 -22.58
C THR A 416 -38.97 16.51 -23.12
N LYS A 417 -40.30 16.57 -23.06
CA LYS A 417 -41.18 15.50 -23.54
C LYS A 417 -40.88 15.15 -25.00
N GLY A 418 -40.63 13.87 -25.26
CA GLY A 418 -40.34 13.34 -26.60
C GLY A 418 -38.90 13.55 -27.09
N SER A 419 -38.04 14.25 -26.33
CA SER A 419 -36.62 14.36 -26.65
C SER A 419 -35.88 13.09 -26.21
N LYS A 420 -35.12 12.49 -27.12
CA LYS A 420 -34.11 11.50 -26.73
C LYS A 420 -32.87 12.26 -26.32
N GLU A 421 -32.42 12.05 -25.10
CA GLU A 421 -31.22 12.68 -24.55
C GLU A 421 -30.18 11.59 -24.34
N ALA A 422 -28.92 11.90 -24.60
CA ALA A 422 -27.79 11.00 -24.39
C ALA A 422 -26.78 11.68 -23.47
N SER A 423 -26.35 10.95 -22.44
CA SER A 423 -25.29 11.39 -21.53
C SER A 423 -24.16 10.36 -21.49
N VAL A 424 -22.92 10.85 -21.45
CA VAL A 424 -21.72 10.01 -21.35
C VAL A 424 -20.77 10.64 -20.34
N SER A 425 -20.35 9.87 -19.33
CA SER A 425 -19.34 10.29 -18.35
C SER A 425 -18.02 10.59 -19.07
N LEU A 426 -17.36 11.69 -18.71
CA LEU A 426 -16.04 12.06 -19.22
C LEU A 426 -14.96 11.74 -18.18
N ASP A 427 -15.21 12.14 -16.93
CA ASP A 427 -14.32 11.88 -15.79
C ASP A 427 -15.10 11.43 -14.55
N HIS A 428 -14.38 11.04 -13.50
CA HIS A 428 -14.93 10.76 -12.18
C HIS A 428 -13.83 10.93 -11.13
N SER A 429 -14.07 11.73 -10.09
CA SER A 429 -13.13 11.95 -8.99
C SER A 429 -13.79 11.69 -7.65
N ILE A 430 -13.10 10.99 -6.77
CA ILE A 430 -13.60 10.62 -5.43
C ILE A 430 -12.51 10.90 -4.38
N TRP A 431 -12.93 11.40 -3.22
CA TRP A 431 -12.12 11.53 -2.01
C TRP A 431 -12.82 10.82 -0.85
N PHE A 432 -12.12 9.90 -0.20
CA PHE A 432 -12.59 9.14 0.95
C PHE A 432 -12.01 9.74 2.23
N HIS A 433 -12.88 10.29 3.08
CA HIS A 433 -12.48 11.07 4.25
C HIS A 433 -12.42 10.25 5.53
N ARG A 434 -13.34 9.29 5.68
CA ARG A 434 -13.53 8.52 6.92
C ARG A 434 -13.80 7.04 6.61
N PRO A 435 -13.54 6.12 7.55
CA PRO A 435 -14.00 4.74 7.44
C PRO A 435 -15.53 4.65 7.40
N PHE A 436 -16.06 3.68 6.66
CA PHE A 436 -17.49 3.41 6.61
C PHE A 436 -17.76 1.95 6.21
N ARG A 437 -19.03 1.56 6.31
CA ARG A 437 -19.51 0.26 5.86
C ARG A 437 -20.44 0.44 4.67
N ALA A 438 -20.07 -0.14 3.54
CA ALA A 438 -20.89 -0.09 2.33
C ALA A 438 -22.13 -1.01 2.39
N ASP A 439 -22.20 -1.94 3.35
CA ASP A 439 -23.39 -2.75 3.66
C ASP A 439 -24.28 -2.16 4.76
N ASP A 440 -23.92 -0.97 5.27
CA ASP A 440 -24.80 -0.10 6.03
C ASP A 440 -25.27 1.07 5.14
N TRP A 441 -26.29 1.77 5.60
CA TRP A 441 -26.90 2.85 4.84
C TRP A 441 -25.98 4.07 4.70
N ILE A 442 -25.78 4.48 3.45
CA ILE A 442 -25.06 5.68 3.05
C ILE A 442 -26.04 6.61 2.32
N LEU A 443 -26.18 7.84 2.81
CA LEU A 443 -26.95 8.88 2.14
C LEU A 443 -26.08 9.53 1.08
N PHE A 444 -26.50 9.49 -0.18
CA PHE A 444 -25.85 10.17 -1.28
C PHE A 444 -26.66 11.42 -1.65
N VAL A 445 -26.02 12.58 -1.49
CA VAL A 445 -26.56 13.90 -1.82
C VAL A 445 -25.86 14.40 -3.08
N ILE A 446 -26.62 14.59 -4.17
CA ILE A 446 -26.12 14.99 -5.47
C ILE A 446 -26.68 16.35 -5.84
N THR A 447 -25.84 17.21 -6.40
CA THR A 447 -26.22 18.50 -6.99
C THR A 447 -25.52 18.72 -8.32
N SER A 448 -26.16 19.43 -9.24
CA SER A 448 -25.56 19.91 -10.49
C SER A 448 -25.61 21.43 -10.51
N PRO A 449 -24.51 22.12 -10.16
CA PRO A 449 -24.49 23.58 -10.12
C PRO A 449 -24.47 24.20 -11.53
N ALA A 450 -24.02 23.47 -12.56
CA ALA A 450 -23.95 23.98 -13.91
C ALA A 450 -24.05 22.88 -14.98
N ALA A 451 -24.72 23.23 -16.08
CA ALA A 451 -24.65 22.53 -17.35
C ALA A 451 -24.49 23.58 -18.46
N SER A 452 -23.45 23.47 -19.29
CA SER A 452 -23.18 24.41 -20.38
C SER A 452 -22.36 23.73 -21.49
N HIS A 453 -22.43 24.26 -22.71
CA HIS A 453 -21.60 23.81 -23.83
C HIS A 453 -21.61 22.28 -24.03
N THR A 454 -22.79 21.67 -23.96
CA THR A 454 -22.99 20.21 -24.06
C THR A 454 -22.32 19.40 -22.95
N ARG A 455 -22.01 20.01 -21.80
CA ARG A 455 -21.46 19.33 -20.63
C ARG A 455 -22.32 19.59 -19.40
N GLY A 456 -22.39 18.60 -18.53
CA GLY A 456 -23.04 18.69 -17.22
C GLY A 456 -22.02 18.38 -16.14
N PHE A 457 -21.94 19.23 -15.13
CA PHE A 457 -21.11 19.02 -13.96
C PHE A 457 -21.98 18.63 -12.76
N VAL A 458 -21.58 17.59 -12.05
CA VAL A 458 -22.23 17.12 -10.83
C VAL A 458 -21.23 17.03 -9.69
N SER A 459 -21.69 17.37 -8.49
CA SER A 459 -20.96 17.21 -7.24
C SER A 459 -21.81 16.42 -6.26
N GLY A 460 -21.13 15.59 -5.47
CA GLY A 460 -21.72 14.61 -4.59
C GLY A 460 -21.07 14.61 -3.22
N GLN A 461 -21.89 14.41 -2.21
CA GLN A 461 -21.49 14.22 -0.82
C GLN A 461 -22.16 12.96 -0.29
N MET A 462 -21.42 12.12 0.40
CA MET A 462 -21.96 10.92 1.04
C MET A 462 -21.80 10.99 2.56
N PHE A 463 -22.87 10.61 3.26
CA PHE A 463 -22.92 10.57 4.71
C PHE A 463 -23.27 9.16 5.19
N ASN A 464 -22.68 8.74 6.30
CA ASN A 464 -23.20 7.57 7.01
C ASN A 464 -24.43 7.95 7.86
N ARG A 465 -25.11 6.96 8.45
CA ARG A 465 -26.29 7.20 9.31
C ARG A 465 -26.04 8.12 10.51
N LYS A 466 -24.79 8.23 10.97
CA LYS A 466 -24.41 9.11 12.08
C LYS A 466 -24.27 10.57 11.65
N GLY A 467 -24.41 10.88 10.36
CA GLY A 467 -24.21 12.21 9.80
C GLY A 467 -22.75 12.58 9.58
N GLU A 468 -21.82 11.61 9.61
CA GLU A 468 -20.41 11.85 9.29
C GLU A 468 -20.23 11.91 7.78
N HIS A 469 -19.57 12.96 7.27
CA HIS A 469 -19.24 13.11 5.86
C HIS A 469 -18.09 12.15 5.51
N VAL A 470 -18.41 11.10 4.74
CA VAL A 470 -17.49 9.99 4.48
C VAL A 470 -16.82 10.08 3.11
N VAL A 471 -17.50 10.64 2.10
CA VAL A 471 -16.99 10.72 0.72
C VAL A 471 -17.44 12.02 0.05
N SER A 472 -16.53 12.66 -0.68
CA SER A 472 -16.85 13.70 -1.67
C SER A 472 -16.52 13.22 -3.07
N LEU A 473 -17.31 13.63 -4.05
CA LEU A 473 -17.08 13.25 -5.44
C LEU A 473 -17.57 14.30 -6.44
N THR A 474 -16.97 14.29 -7.61
CA THR A 474 -17.33 15.16 -8.74
C THR A 474 -17.22 14.41 -10.06
N GLN A 475 -18.03 14.80 -11.04
CA GLN A 475 -18.01 14.24 -12.38
C GLN A 475 -18.52 15.27 -13.39
N GLU A 476 -17.85 15.36 -14.53
CA GLU A 476 -18.33 16.01 -15.73
C GLU A 476 -18.72 14.94 -16.76
N GLY A 477 -19.75 15.24 -17.54
CA GLY A 477 -20.16 14.38 -18.64
C GLY A 477 -20.67 15.16 -19.82
N LEU A 478 -20.57 14.55 -21.00
CA LEU A 478 -21.14 15.04 -22.23
C LEU A 478 -22.66 14.84 -22.20
N LEU A 479 -23.41 15.90 -22.48
CA LEU A 479 -24.86 15.95 -22.60
C LEU A 479 -25.24 16.31 -24.03
N ARG A 480 -25.94 15.42 -24.73
CA ARG A 480 -26.44 15.66 -26.08
C ARG A 480 -27.94 15.46 -26.16
N LYS A 481 -28.61 16.35 -26.88
CA LYS A 481 -29.92 16.05 -27.45
C LYS A 481 -29.68 15.16 -28.66
N ALA A 482 -30.39 14.04 -28.76
CA ALA A 482 -30.41 13.28 -29.98
C ALA A 482 -31.01 14.17 -31.08
N SER A 483 -30.23 14.48 -32.10
CA SER A 483 -30.79 15.00 -33.34
C SER A 483 -31.73 13.94 -33.91
N PRO A 484 -32.92 14.31 -34.44
CA PRO A 484 -33.59 13.41 -35.38
C PRO A 484 -32.56 13.09 -36.46
N ASN A 485 -32.34 11.80 -36.77
CA ASN A 485 -31.44 11.40 -37.86
C ASN A 485 -31.71 12.32 -39.05
N PRO A 486 -30.69 12.96 -39.67
CA PRO A 486 -30.88 13.39 -41.04
C PRO A 486 -31.21 12.10 -41.79
N ALA A 487 -32.45 11.98 -42.28
CA ALA A 487 -32.80 10.95 -43.23
C ALA A 487 -31.67 10.95 -44.26
N THR A 488 -31.12 9.77 -44.51
CA THR A 488 -30.19 9.51 -45.60
C THR A 488 -30.81 10.12 -46.85
N ALA A 489 -30.40 11.35 -47.19
CA ALA A 489 -30.62 11.91 -48.49
C ALA A 489 -29.76 11.04 -49.39
N SER A 490 -30.42 10.06 -50.00
CA SER A 490 -29.91 9.31 -51.13
C SER A 490 -29.42 10.35 -52.13
N LYS A 491 -28.09 10.47 -52.25
CA LYS A 491 -27.47 11.08 -53.41
C LYS A 491 -27.52 10.02 -54.50
N LEU A 492 -28.60 10.04 -55.27
CA LEU A 492 -28.52 9.81 -56.71
C LEU A 492 -27.99 11.10 -57.35
#